data_AF-T0T9M6-F1
#
_entry.id   AF-T0T9M6-F1
#
_cell.length_a   1.000
_cell.length_b   1.000
_cell.length_c   1.000
_cell.angle_alpha   90.00
_cell.angle_beta   90.00
_cell.angle_gamma   90.00
#
_symmetry.space_group_name_H-M   'P 1'
#
loop_
_entity.id
_entity.type
_entity.pdbx_description
1 polymer ?
#
loop_
_entity_poly.entity_id
_entity_poly.type
_entity_poly.pdbx_seq_one_letter_code
_entity_poly.pdbx_strand_id
1 'polypeptide(L)' 'MEFSIFDSGKGVSEDIKSLILSGGKTTKKVGKGMGIGLQVVTEIIREHHEVLNSLPLENHLE' A
#
# COMPACT_ATOMS: atom_id res chain seq x y z
N MET A 1 -17.44 5.87 5.71
CA MET A 1 -16.93 4.81 6.60
C MET A 1 -15.43 4.79 6.42
N GLU A 2 -14.64 4.54 7.47
CA GLU A 2 -13.18 4.54 7.38
C GLU A 2 -12.66 3.15 7.77
N PHE A 3 -11.68 2.66 7.02
CA PHE A 3 -11.01 1.40 7.27
C PHE A 3 -9.50 1.63 7.35
N SER A 4 -8.88 1.12 8.42
CA SER A 4 -7.43 1.24 8.63
C SER A 4 -6.84 -0.14 8.89
N ILE A 5 -5.74 -0.44 8.20
CA ILE A 5 -5.02 -1.72 8.28
C ILE A 5 -3.60 -1.42 8.76
N PHE A 6 -3.19 -2.10 9.82
CA PHE A 6 -1.86 -1.95 10.42
C PHE A 6 -1.18 -3.30 10.53
N ASP A 7 0.14 -3.31 10.35
CA ASP A 7 0.99 -4.47 10.60
C ASP A 7 2.21 -4.05 11.43
N SER A 8 2.78 -5.01 12.17
CA SER A 8 3.99 -4.82 12.97
C SER A 8 5.26 -5.26 12.21
N GLY A 9 5.21 -5.22 10.87
CA GLY A 9 6.33 -5.55 10.01
C GLY A 9 7.38 -4.44 9.98
N LYS A 10 8.34 -4.56 9.05
CA LYS A 10 9.44 -3.60 8.91
C LYS A 10 9.02 -2.27 8.26
N GLY A 11 7.75 -2.12 7.91
CA GLY A 11 7.25 -1.01 7.12
C GLY A 11 7.73 -1.04 5.65
N VAL A 12 7.51 0.08 4.97
CA VAL A 12 7.88 0.32 3.58
C VAL A 12 8.94 1.42 3.55
N SER A 13 10.08 1.17 2.92
CA SER A 13 11.14 2.18 2.79
C SER A 13 10.66 3.40 1.99
N GLU A 14 11.10 4.60 2.40
CA GLU A 14 10.69 5.88 1.79
C GLU A 14 10.94 5.94 0.27
N ASP A 15 12.04 5.37 -0.20
CA ASP A 15 12.47 5.38 -1.60
C ASP A 15 11.51 4.61 -2.53
N ILE A 16 10.72 3.68 -1.99
CA ILE A 16 9.77 2.88 -2.77
C ILE A 16 8.30 3.19 -2.47
N LYS A 17 7.99 4.04 -1.48
CA LYS A 17 6.60 4.34 -1.07
C LYS A 17 5.72 4.83 -2.21
N SER A 18 6.22 5.72 -3.07
CA SER A 18 5.47 6.23 -4.22
C SER A 18 5.23 5.17 -5.30
N LEU A 19 6.00 4.07 -5.28
CA LEU A 19 5.95 3.01 -6.28
C LEU A 19 5.04 1.84 -5.87
N ILE A 20 4.64 1.71 -4.59
CA ILE A 20 3.91 0.52 -4.12
C ILE A 20 2.53 0.37 -4.74
N LEU A 21 1.91 1.48 -5.16
CA LEU A 21 0.62 1.48 -5.85
C LEU A 21 0.77 1.27 -7.37
N SER A 22 2.00 1.21 -7.88
CA SER A 22 2.28 0.97 -9.29
C SER A 22 2.24 -0.53 -9.58
N GLY A 23 1.43 -0.92 -10.55
CA GLY A 23 1.34 -2.30 -11.04
C GLY A 23 2.68 -2.91 -11.41
N GLY A 24 2.86 -4.18 -11.07
CA GLY A 24 4.04 -4.97 -11.45
C GLY A 24 5.30 -4.67 -10.64
N LYS A 25 5.30 -3.66 -9.75
CA LYS A 25 6.42 -3.40 -8.84
C LYS A 25 6.31 -4.28 -7.60
N THR A 26 7.39 -5.01 -7.27
CA THR A 26 7.44 -5.81 -6.06
C THR A 26 8.87 -5.96 -5.54
N THR A 27 9.03 -5.98 -4.22
CA THR A 27 10.29 -6.33 -3.54
C THR A 27 10.41 -7.84 -3.29
N LYS A 28 9.35 -8.62 -3.61
CA LYS A 28 9.36 -10.07 -3.48
C LYS A 28 10.28 -10.68 -4.54
N LYS A 29 10.92 -11.79 -4.19
CA LYS A 29 11.74 -12.57 -5.13
C LYS A 29 10.92 -13.02 -6.35
N VAL A 30 11.61 -13.24 -7.47
CA VAL A 30 11.00 -13.76 -8.70
C VAL A 30 10.17 -15.01 -8.41
N GLY A 31 8.95 -15.05 -8.96
CA GLY A 31 8.00 -16.15 -8.75
C GLY A 31 7.29 -16.17 -7.40
N LYS A 32 7.52 -15.19 -6.51
CA LYS A 32 6.83 -15.07 -5.20
C LYS A 32 5.75 -14.01 -5.15
N GLY A 33 5.54 -13.28 -6.23
CA GLY A 33 4.46 -12.30 -6.35
C GLY A 33 4.46 -11.62 -7.72
N MET A 34 3.29 -11.15 -8.13
CA MET A 34 3.09 -10.44 -9.39
C MET A 34 3.17 -8.91 -9.25
N GLY A 35 3.10 -8.38 -8.02
CA GLY A 35 3.12 -6.93 -7.78
C GLY A 35 1.84 -6.19 -8.20
N ILE A 36 0.69 -6.89 -8.27
CA ILE A 36 -0.59 -6.32 -8.74
C ILE A 36 -1.59 -6.01 -7.62
N GLY A 37 -1.38 -6.52 -6.40
CA GLY A 37 -2.40 -6.46 -5.35
C GLY A 37 -2.80 -5.04 -4.94
N LEU A 38 -1.83 -4.14 -4.73
CA LEU A 38 -2.12 -2.75 -4.35
C LEU A 38 -2.67 -1.92 -5.52
N GLN A 39 -2.34 -2.28 -6.76
CA GLN A 39 -2.96 -1.68 -7.94
C GLN A 39 -4.45 -2.01 -7.96
N VAL A 40 -4.83 -3.28 -7.78
CA VAL A 40 -6.24 -3.70 -7.74
C VAL A 40 -6.99 -3.00 -6.61
N VAL A 41 -6.41 -2.89 -5.41
CA VAL A 41 -7.02 -2.12 -4.30
C VAL A 41 -7.25 -0.66 -4.68
N THR A 42 -6.26 -0.03 -5.33
CA THR A 42 -6.38 1.36 -5.80
C THR A 42 -7.50 1.51 -6.83
N GLU A 43 -7.62 0.57 -7.76
CA GLU A 43 -8.68 0.55 -8.77
C GLU A 43 -10.07 0.41 -8.13
N ILE A 44 -10.26 -0.55 -7.21
CA ILE A 44 -11.51 -0.76 -6.48
C ILE A 44 -11.93 0.51 -5.73
N ILE A 45 -11.02 1.14 -4.99
CA ILE A 45 -11.31 2.37 -4.24
C ILE A 45 -11.71 3.51 -5.18
N ARG A 46 -11.04 3.65 -6.33
CA ARG A 46 -11.35 4.67 -7.34
C ARG A 46 -12.71 4.44 -7.99
N GLU A 47 -13.09 3.19 -8.26
CA GLU A 47 -14.42 2.83 -8.77
C GLU A 47 -15.55 3.23 -7.82
N HIS A 48 -15.27 3.27 -6.51
CA HIS A 48 -16.22 3.70 -5.48
C HIS A 48 -16.13 5.20 -5.16
N HIS A 49 -15.33 5.98 -5.91
CA HIS A 49 -15.07 7.40 -5.66
C HIS A 49 -14.53 7.71 -4.26
N GLU A 50 -13.85 6.74 -3.63
CA GLU A 50 -13.22 6.89 -2.33
C GLU A 50 -11.74 7.28 -2.46
N VAL A 51 -11.11 7.63 -1.34
CA VAL A 51 -9.70 8.06 -1.29
C VAL A 51 -8.87 7.02 -0.55
N LEU A 52 -7.78 6.55 -1.18
CA LEU A 52 -6.78 5.72 -0.54
C LEU A 52 -5.65 6.61 -0.01
N ASN A 53 -5.47 6.64 1.31
CA ASN A 53 -4.34 7.30 1.94
C ASN A 53 -3.33 6.26 2.42
N SER A 54 -2.07 6.36 1.96
CA SER A 54 -0.95 5.64 2.56
C SER A 54 -0.23 6.59 3.52
N LEU A 55 -0.53 6.51 4.82
CA LEU A 55 0.14 7.32 5.84
C LEU A 55 1.35 6.56 6.42
N PRO A 56 2.50 7.22 6.64
CA PRO A 56 3.50 6.73 7.57
C PRO A 56 2.90 6.64 8.97
N LEU A 57 3.29 5.64 9.75
CA LEU A 57 3.03 5.58 11.19
C LEU A 57 3.88 6.65 11.89
N GLU A 58 3.50 7.92 11.74
CA GLU A 58 4.01 9.02 12.55
C GLU A 58 2.83 9.55 13.37
N ASN A 59 2.95 9.43 14.71
CA ASN A 59 2.08 9.97 15.75
C ASN A 59 0.86 9.12 16.19
N HIS A 60 1.13 8.05 16.95
CA HIS A 60 0.22 7.59 18.00
C HIS A 60 0.97 7.29 19.31
N LEU A 61 1.68 8.32 19.81
CA LEU A 61 2.07 8.43 21.22
C LEU A 61 1.58 9.81 21.72
N GLU A 62 0.28 9.91 21.97
CA GLU A 62 -0.30 10.72 23.05
C GLU A 62 -1.43 9.90 23.69
#